data_AF-A0A0G1H4K9-F1
#
_entry.id   AF-A0A0G1H4K9-F1
#
_cell.length_a   1.000
_cell.length_b   1.000
_cell.length_c   1.000
_cell.angle_alpha   90.00
_cell.angle_beta   90.00
_cell.angle_gamma   90.00
#
_symmetry.space_group_name_H-M   'P 1'
#
loop_
_entity.id
_entity.type
_entity.pdbx_description
1 polymer ?
#
loop_
_entity_poly.entity_id
_entity_poly.type
_entity_poly.pdbx_seq_one_letter_code
_entity_poly.pdbx_strand_id
1 'polypeptide(L)'
;MLAFKVLRSDLTSLGLRAARHNRIQYRVGKWAVPGESIAENGESGGLYVTPTRGDANELKRYFEKKYGLAARIFSCNIGRILKRTSCRIKTDKVKLVQEIV
;
A
#
# COMPACT_ATOMS: atom_id res chain seq x y z
N MET A 1 -5.76 11.72 -9.37
CA MET A 1 -4.99 11.80 -8.11
C MET A 1 -3.89 10.74 -8.14
N LEU A 2 -2.63 11.15 -7.90
CA LEU A 2 -1.49 10.23 -7.88
C LEU A 2 -1.27 9.76 -6.43
N ALA A 3 -1.13 8.44 -6.22
CA ALA A 3 -0.81 7.86 -4.93
C ALA A 3 0.30 6.81 -5.08
N PHE A 4 0.94 6.43 -3.98
CA PHE A 4 2.10 5.55 -4.01
C PHE A 4 1.89 4.32 -3.12
N LYS A 5 2.21 3.14 -3.66
CA LYS A 5 2.19 1.88 -2.90
C LYS A 5 3.61 1.45 -2.63
N VAL A 6 3.90 1.16 -1.36
CA VAL A 6 5.16 0.56 -0.95
C VAL A 6 4.92 -0.92 -0.72
N LEU A 7 5.69 -1.77 -1.41
CA LEU A 7 5.58 -3.22 -1.39
C LEU A 7 6.93 -3.84 -1.08
N ARG A 8 6.91 -5.10 -0.67
CA ARG A 8 8.13 -5.92 -0.61
C ARG A 8 8.66 -6.19 -2.02
N SER A 9 9.89 -6.71 -2.10
CA SER A 9 10.51 -7.08 -3.38
C SER A 9 9.71 -8.09 -4.20
N ASP A 10 8.99 -9.00 -3.53
CA ASP A 10 8.08 -10.00 -4.09
C ASP A 10 6.69 -9.42 -4.48
N LEU A 11 6.51 -8.10 -4.43
CA LEU A 11 5.24 -7.40 -4.69
C LEU A 11 4.10 -7.77 -3.72
N THR A 12 4.42 -8.26 -2.53
CA THR A 12 3.43 -8.44 -1.46
C THR A 12 3.34 -7.21 -0.55
N SER A 13 2.22 -7.11 0.16
CA SER A 13 2.02 -6.12 1.23
C SER A 13 3.16 -6.16 2.27
N LEU A 14 3.59 -4.97 2.73
CA LEU A 14 4.48 -4.87 3.89
C LEU A 14 3.83 -5.42 5.18
N GLY A 15 2.49 -5.34 5.27
CA GLY A 15 1.70 -5.68 6.46
C GLY A 15 1.77 -4.62 7.56
N LEU A 16 0.82 -4.64 8.51
CA LEU A 16 0.99 -3.92 9.77
C LEU A 16 2.12 -4.62 10.54
N ARG A 17 3.19 -3.89 10.88
CA ARG A 17 4.34 -4.42 11.67
C ARG A 17 5.03 -5.66 11.06
N ALA A 18 5.09 -5.77 9.73
CA ALA A 18 5.70 -6.92 9.04
C ALA A 18 5.02 -8.29 9.25
N ALA A 19 3.82 -8.32 9.86
CA ALA A 19 3.06 -9.55 10.11
C ALA A 19 2.89 -10.39 8.83
N ARG A 20 3.03 -11.72 8.98
CA ARG A 20 3.07 -12.68 7.85
C ARG A 20 1.69 -13.10 7.34
N HIS A 21 0.60 -12.73 8.01
CA HIS A 21 -0.75 -13.20 7.70
C HIS A 21 -1.45 -12.27 6.69
N ASN A 22 -2.17 -12.87 5.73
CA ASN A 22 -2.99 -12.22 4.68
C ASN A 22 -2.23 -11.23 3.76
N ARG A 23 -1.18 -11.71 3.10
CA ARG A 23 -0.44 -10.92 2.11
C ARG A 23 -1.12 -10.92 0.76
N ILE A 24 -1.81 -9.83 0.44
CA ILE A 24 -2.26 -9.57 -0.93
C ILE A 24 -1.03 -9.47 -1.84
N GLN A 25 -1.02 -10.30 -2.88
CA GLN A 25 -0.06 -10.27 -3.97
C GLN A 25 -0.53 -9.25 -5.02
N TYR A 26 0.31 -8.25 -5.30
CA TYR A 26 0.00 -7.26 -6.31
C TYR A 26 0.59 -7.65 -7.66
N ARG A 27 -0.04 -7.17 -8.74
CA ARG A 27 0.45 -7.30 -10.12
C ARG A 27 0.36 -5.95 -10.80
N VAL A 28 1.38 -5.60 -11.59
CA VAL A 28 1.39 -4.37 -12.37
C VAL A 28 0.26 -4.39 -13.40
N GLY A 29 -0.45 -3.28 -13.54
CA GLY A 29 -1.56 -3.15 -14.49
C GLY A 29 -2.85 -3.88 -14.11
N LYS A 30 -2.95 -4.50 -12.92
CA LYS A 30 -4.17 -5.16 -12.43
C LYS A 30 -4.69 -4.48 -11.17
N TRP A 31 -6.02 -4.44 -11.01
CA TRP A 31 -6.66 -3.96 -9.79
C TRP A 31 -6.54 -5.02 -8.69
N ALA A 32 -5.94 -4.65 -7.57
CA ALA A 32 -6.00 -5.40 -6.33
C ALA A 32 -7.19 -4.90 -5.50
N VAL A 33 -7.90 -5.82 -4.88
CA VAL A 33 -9.00 -5.57 -3.93
C VAL A 33 -8.67 -6.21 -2.58
N PRO A 34 -9.19 -5.69 -1.46
CA PRO A 34 -9.09 -6.34 -0.16
C PRO A 34 -9.67 -7.76 -0.22
N GLY A 35 -9.02 -8.71 0.46
CA GLY A 35 -9.58 -10.06 0.65
C GLY A 35 -10.64 -10.12 1.74
N GLU A 36 -10.84 -9.03 2.48
CA GLU A 36 -11.77 -8.89 3.60
C GLU A 36 -12.79 -7.80 3.26
N SER A 37 -14.03 -7.97 3.71
CA SER A 37 -15.08 -6.96 3.54
C SER A 37 -14.66 -5.63 4.16
N ILE A 38 -14.95 -4.54 3.47
CA ILE A 38 -14.72 -3.19 3.98
C ILE A 38 -15.82 -2.90 4.98
N ALA A 39 -15.46 -2.78 6.26
CA ALA A 39 -16.42 -2.42 7.30
C ALA A 39 -16.95 -1.00 7.07
N GLU A 40 -18.26 -0.80 7.20
CA GLU A 40 -18.91 0.51 7.00
C GLU A 40 -18.39 1.57 7.97
N ASN A 41 -18.03 1.17 9.20
CA ASN A 41 -17.58 2.06 10.28
C ASN A 41 -16.15 1.76 10.77
N GLY A 42 -15.39 0.93 10.04
CA GLY A 42 -14.25 0.20 10.63
C GLY A 42 -12.86 0.54 10.07
N GLU A 43 -11.90 0.56 10.98
CA GLU A 43 -10.46 0.47 10.72
C GLU A 43 -10.10 -0.77 9.87
N SER A 44 -10.96 -1.80 9.84
CA SER A 44 -10.80 -3.08 9.13
C SER A 44 -11.12 -3.05 7.62
N GLY A 45 -10.51 -3.95 6.86
CA GLY A 45 -10.59 -4.00 5.40
C GLY A 45 -9.86 -2.85 4.68
N GLY A 46 -9.94 -2.80 3.36
CA GLY A 46 -9.31 -1.76 2.53
C GLY A 46 -7.81 -1.96 2.28
N LEU A 47 -7.29 -1.19 1.32
CA LEU A 47 -5.87 -1.15 0.95
C LEU A 47 -5.29 0.22 1.28
N TYR A 48 -4.04 0.25 1.72
CA TYR A 48 -3.34 1.48 2.08
C TYR A 48 -2.32 1.91 1.04
N VAL A 49 -2.29 3.20 0.72
CA VAL A 49 -1.28 3.87 -0.10
C VAL A 49 -0.82 5.15 0.60
N THR A 50 0.31 5.71 0.20
CA THR A 50 0.76 7.02 0.66
C THR A 50 0.34 8.11 -0.33
N PRO A 51 0.03 9.34 0.13
CA PRO A 51 -0.42 10.43 -0.74
C PRO A 51 0.74 11.05 -1.53
N THR A 52 1.97 11.02 -1.00
CA THR A 52 3.14 11.61 -1.65
C THR A 52 4.28 10.60 -1.84
N ARG A 53 5.22 10.95 -2.74
CA ARG A 53 6.47 10.20 -2.93
C ARG A 53 7.38 10.32 -1.71
N GLY A 54 7.36 11.47 -1.02
CA GLY A 54 8.11 11.70 0.22
C GLY A 54 7.73 10.68 1.30
N ASP A 55 6.43 10.58 1.58
CA ASP A 55 5.88 9.60 2.54
C ASP A 55 6.23 8.15 2.16
N ALA A 56 6.21 7.84 0.86
CA ALA A 56 6.56 6.51 0.35
C ALA A 56 8.04 6.18 0.62
N ASN A 57 8.94 7.15 0.41
CA ASN A 57 10.37 7.01 0.69
C ASN A 57 10.65 6.89 2.18
N GLU A 58 9.99 7.68 3.02
CA GLU A 58 10.08 7.56 4.47
C GLU A 58 9.63 6.18 4.95
N LEU A 59 8.52 5.68 4.41
CA LEU A 59 8.02 4.35 4.73
C LEU A 59 8.99 3.24 4.29
N LYS A 60 9.55 3.34 3.08
CA LYS A 60 10.59 2.41 2.58
C LYS A 60 11.79 2.39 3.54
N ARG A 61 12.34 3.56 3.88
CA ARG A 61 13.47 3.69 4.81
C ARG A 61 13.15 3.14 6.20
N TYR A 62 11.93 3.40 6.71
CA TYR A 62 11.50 2.88 8.01
C TYR A 62 11.51 1.35 8.03
N PHE A 63 10.96 0.70 7.00
CA PHE A 63 10.90 -0.75 6.94
C PHE A 63 12.28 -1.40 6.73
N GLU A 64 13.12 -0.77 5.92
CA GLU A 64 14.50 -1.19 5.74
C GLU A 64 15.30 -1.10 7.04
N LYS A 65 15.28 0.06 7.71
CA LYS A 65 16.02 0.26 8.97
C LYS A 65 15.51 -0.60 10.13
N LYS A 66 14.19 -0.71 10.28
CA LYS A 66 13.60 -1.37 11.46
C LYS A 66 13.48 -2.89 11.30
N TYR A 67 13.28 -3.39 10.09
CA TYR A 67 13.00 -4.80 9.85
C TYR A 67 13.93 -5.46 8.83
N GLY A 68 14.90 -4.74 8.25
CA GLY A 68 15.79 -5.27 7.21
C GLY A 68 15.06 -5.67 5.92
N LEU A 69 13.87 -5.11 5.66
CA LEU A 69 13.03 -5.49 4.53
C LEU A 69 13.25 -4.54 3.35
N ALA A 70 13.81 -5.07 2.27
CA ALA A 70 13.87 -4.36 0.99
C ALA A 70 12.46 -4.11 0.44
N ALA A 71 12.18 -2.83 0.12
CA ALA A 71 10.88 -2.40 -0.37
C ALA A 71 10.99 -1.59 -1.67
N ARG A 72 9.96 -1.74 -2.50
CA ARG A 72 9.79 -1.12 -3.82
C ARG A 72 8.62 -0.15 -3.78
N ILE A 73 8.70 0.94 -4.52
CA ILE A 73 7.67 1.99 -4.55
C ILE A 73 7.03 2.00 -5.93
N PHE A 74 5.70 2.04 -5.99
CA PHE A 74 4.96 2.11 -7.24
C PHE A 74 4.02 3.30 -7.22
N SER A 75 3.92 4.03 -8.34
CA SER A 75 2.79 4.93 -8.53
C SER A 75 1.54 4.10 -8.85
N CYS A 76 0.40 4.58 -8.38
CA CYS A 76 -0.83 3.81 -8.40
C CYS A 76 -2.04 4.68 -8.74
N ASN A 77 -2.99 4.06 -9.42
CA ASN A 77 -4.37 4.51 -9.42
C ASN A 77 -5.09 3.86 -8.24
N ILE A 78 -5.98 4.61 -7.60
CA ILE A 78 -6.82 4.13 -6.49
C ILE A 78 -8.29 4.23 -6.83
N GLY A 79 -9.11 3.42 -6.16
CA GLY A 79 -10.56 3.51 -6.25
C GLY A 79 -11.14 4.56 -5.30
N ARG A 80 -12.28 4.23 -4.70
CA ARG A 80 -12.95 5.07 -3.71
C ARG A 80 -12.03 5.28 -2.52
N ILE A 81 -11.90 6.53 -2.08
CA ILE A 81 -11.20 6.87 -0.85
C ILE A 81 -12.15 6.56 0.31
N LEU A 82 -11.70 5.71 1.23
CA LEU A 82 -12.45 5.31 2.42
C LEU A 82 -12.05 6.15 3.64
N LYS A 83 -10.76 6.50 3.74
CA LYS A 83 -10.21 7.37 4.79
C LYS A 83 -8.92 8.00 4.28
N ARG A 84 -8.66 9.25 4.64
CA ARG A 84 -7.43 9.95 4.29
C ARG A 84 -6.86 10.66 5.52
N THR A 85 -5.58 10.47 5.76
CA THR A 85 -4.77 11.23 6.72
C THR A 85 -3.67 11.97 5.96
N SER A 86 -2.83 12.72 6.69
CA SER A 86 -1.67 13.41 6.11
C SER A 86 -0.68 12.46 5.43
N CYS A 87 -0.49 11.26 5.98
CA CYS A 87 0.54 10.32 5.52
C CYS A 87 -0.01 9.06 4.81
N ARG A 88 -1.33 8.82 4.83
CA ARG A 88 -1.93 7.58 4.30
C ARG A 88 -3.32 7.80 3.72
N ILE A 89 -3.66 7.00 2.72
CA ILE A 89 -4.99 6.88 2.15
C ILE A 89 -5.41 5.41 2.23
N LYS A 90 -6.59 5.16 2.78
CA LYS A 90 -7.29 3.88 2.73
C LYS A 90 -8.25 3.91 1.55
N THR A 91 -8.21 2.89 0.71
CA THR A 91 -9.03 2.77 -0.52
C THR A 91 -9.57 1.36 -0.70
N ASP A 92 -10.63 1.20 -1.48
CA ASP A 92 -11.25 -0.09 -1.81
C ASP A 92 -10.49 -0.88 -2.87
N LYS A 93 -9.64 -0.24 -3.68
CA LYS A 93 -8.82 -0.93 -4.70
C LYS A 93 -7.59 -0.12 -5.12
N VAL A 94 -6.55 -0.82 -5.55
CA VAL A 94 -5.28 -0.23 -6.01
C VAL A 94 -4.83 -0.89 -7.30
N LYS A 95 -4.41 -0.11 -8.29
CA LYS A 95 -3.76 -0.60 -9.51
C LYS A 95 -2.36 0.00 -9.60
N LEU A 96 -1.34 -0.85 -9.55
CA LEU A 96 0.04 -0.41 -9.77
C LEU A 96 0.20 0.01 -11.24
N VAL A 97 0.81 1.16 -11.47
CA VAL A 97 1.04 1.73 -12.81
C VAL A 97 2.49 1.53 -13.22
N GLN A 98 3.42 2.08 -12.46
CA GLN A 98 4.86 1.98 -12.72
C GLN A 98 5.65 1.97 -11.42
N GLU A 99 6.80 1.30 -11.44
CA GLU A 99 7.77 1.40 -10.35
C GLU A 99 8.45 2.78 -10.37
N ILE A 100 8.71 3.31 -9.19
CA ILE A 100 9.42 4.57 -8.97
C ILE A 100 10.76 4.23 -8.33
N VAL A 101 11.84 4.54 -9.06
CA VAL A 101 13.22 4.38 -8.60
C VAL A 101 13.58 5.46 -7.58
#